data_AF-A0A535E7V3-F1
#
_entry.id   AF-A0A535E7V3-F1
#
_cell.length_a   1.000
_cell.length_b   1.000
_cell.length_c   1.000
_cell.angle_alpha   90.00
_cell.angle_beta   90.00
_cell.angle_gamma   90.00
#
_symmetry.space_group_name_H-M   'P 1'
#
loop_
_entity.id
_entity.type
_entity.pdbx_description
1 polymer ?
#
loop_
_entity_poly.entity_id
_entity_poly.type
_entity_poly.pdbx_seq_one_letter_code
_entity_poly.pdbx_strand_id
1 'polypeptide(L)'
;MSGAKAPERMLDPICDMVVVVANAQAEGRTVEHEGRMYAFCSSGCVNAFKADPVRWAAKVDASAAAVQTLTGDAVIDDGMRRWYASCRCCLSDAYPAIVAQLDAERDAAAAH
;
A
#
# COMPACT_ATOMS: atom_id res chain seq x y z
N MET A 1 16.53 6.12 15.71
CA MET A 1 15.27 5.78 16.40
C MET A 1 14.13 6.16 15.47
N SER A 2 13.73 5.26 14.57
CA SER A 2 12.65 5.55 13.62
C SER A 2 11.33 5.23 14.31
N GLY A 3 10.79 6.22 15.01
CA GLY A 3 9.40 6.17 15.45
C GLY A 3 8.53 6.07 14.20
N ALA A 4 7.77 4.99 14.07
CA ALA A 4 6.77 4.85 13.02
C ALA A 4 5.83 6.06 13.12
N LYS A 5 5.96 7.02 12.19
CA LYS A 5 5.08 8.17 12.12
C LYS A 5 3.69 7.59 11.82
N ALA A 6 2.81 7.59 12.81
CA ALA A 6 1.42 7.20 12.60
C ALA A 6 0.86 7.97 11.40
N PRO A 7 0.09 7.32 10.53
CA PRO A 7 -0.45 7.99 9.35
C PRO A 7 -1.25 9.21 9.78
N GLU A 8 -1.02 10.35 9.15
CA GLU A 8 -1.71 11.60 9.51
C GLU A 8 -3.21 11.53 9.16
N ARG A 9 -3.51 10.76 8.10
CA ARG A 9 -4.85 10.45 7.64
C ARG A 9 -4.99 8.97 7.35
N MET A 10 -6.14 8.40 7.70
CA MET A 10 -6.48 7.00 7.49
C MET A 10 -7.89 6.89 6.93
N LEU A 11 -8.17 5.89 6.11
CA LEU A 11 -9.50 5.64 5.57
C LEU A 11 -10.35 4.89 6.61
N ASP A 12 -11.56 5.36 6.87
CA ASP A 12 -12.55 4.63 7.68
C ASP A 12 -13.05 3.41 6.89
N PRO A 13 -12.86 2.17 7.37
CA PRO A 13 -13.26 0.97 6.63
C PRO A 13 -14.78 0.82 6.46
N ILE A 14 -15.58 1.48 7.30
CA ILE A 14 -17.05 1.41 7.28
C ILE A 14 -17.62 2.29 6.18
N CYS A 15 -17.16 3.54 6.10
CA CYS A 15 -17.78 4.58 5.26
C CYS A 15 -16.85 5.16 4.19
N ASP A 16 -15.61 4.66 4.10
CA ASP A 16 -14.59 5.07 3.13
C ASP A 16 -14.23 6.57 3.20
N MET A 17 -14.52 7.24 4.33
CA MET A 17 -14.09 8.61 4.57
C MET A 17 -12.64 8.69 5.04
N VAL A 18 -11.93 9.71 4.55
CA VAL A 18 -10.59 10.03 5.04
C VAL A 18 -10.70 10.74 6.40
N VAL A 19 -10.15 10.11 7.43
CA VAL A 19 -10.16 10.61 8.82
C VAL A 19 -8.78 11.07 9.23
N VAL A 20 -8.70 12.20 9.94
CA VAL A 20 -7.45 12.66 10.58
C VAL A 20 -7.22 11.84 11.83
N VAL A 21 -6.10 11.10 11.89
CA VAL A 21 -5.83 10.15 12.98
C VAL A 21 -5.69 10.87 14.32
N ALA A 22 -5.05 12.05 14.34
CA ALA A 22 -4.91 12.85 15.55
C ALA A 22 -6.28 13.24 16.16
N ASN A 23 -7.27 13.57 15.33
CA ASN A 23 -8.62 13.92 15.80
C ASN A 23 -9.33 12.68 16.33
N ALA A 24 -9.29 11.58 15.58
CA ALA A 24 -9.88 10.31 16.01
C ALA A 24 -9.27 9.82 17.33
N GLN A 25 -7.96 10.01 17.54
CA GLN A 25 -7.29 9.68 18.80
C GLN A 25 -7.75 10.58 19.95
N ALA A 26 -7.78 11.91 19.75
CA ALA A 26 -8.24 12.86 20.75
C ALA A 26 -9.68 12.61 21.20
N GLU A 27 -10.52 12.12 20.28
CA GLU A 27 -11.94 11.84 20.50
C GLU A 27 -12.23 10.38 20.90
N GLY A 28 -11.19 9.54 21.06
CA GLY A 28 -11.34 8.14 21.45
C GLY A 28 -12.02 7.24 20.41
N ARG A 29 -11.98 7.63 19.13
CA ARG A 29 -12.56 6.90 17.98
C ARG A 29 -11.50 6.08 17.24
N THR A 30 -10.59 5.48 17.99
CA THR A 30 -9.59 4.54 17.45
C THR A 30 -9.76 3.17 18.09
N VAL A 31 -9.48 2.12 17.31
CA VAL A 31 -9.54 0.73 17.78
C VAL A 31 -8.28 0.03 17.32
N GLU A 32 -7.63 -0.70 18.22
CA GLU A 32 -6.55 -1.61 17.85
C GLU A 32 -7.12 -3.00 17.57
N HIS A 33 -6.77 -3.58 16.43
CA HIS A 33 -7.15 -4.93 16.04
C HIS A 33 -5.99 -5.59 15.30
N GLU A 34 -5.62 -6.82 15.68
CA GLU A 34 -4.49 -7.58 15.09
C GLU A 34 -3.16 -6.79 15.02
N GLY A 35 -2.87 -5.98 16.05
CA GLY A 35 -1.66 -5.15 16.10
C GLY A 35 -1.67 -3.95 15.15
N ARG A 36 -2.83 -3.63 14.55
CA ARG A 36 -3.03 -2.47 13.68
C ARG A 36 -4.03 -1.51 14.33
N MET A 37 -3.73 -0.22 14.23
CA MET A 37 -4.63 0.83 14.71
C MET A 37 -5.56 1.27 13.59
N TYR A 38 -6.86 1.33 13.87
CA TYR A 38 -7.91 1.82 12.99
C TYR A 38 -8.49 3.13 13.53
N ALA A 39 -8.86 4.04 12.65
CA ALA A 39 -9.46 5.34 12.99
C ALA A 39 -10.81 5.48 12.28
N PHE A 40 -11.79 6.01 13.00
CA PHE A 40 -13.18 6.08 12.54
C PHE A 40 -13.68 7.52 12.54
N CYS A 41 -14.54 7.85 11.58
CA CYS A 41 -15.09 9.21 11.49
C CYS A 41 -16.06 9.53 12.63
N SER A 42 -16.77 8.52 13.15
CA SER A 42 -17.83 8.68 14.14
C SER A 42 -17.89 7.50 15.10
N SER A 43 -18.56 7.68 16.25
CA SER A 43 -18.84 6.60 17.20
C SER A 43 -19.73 5.50 16.60
N GLY A 44 -20.58 5.84 15.63
CA GLY A 44 -21.37 4.85 14.88
C GLY A 44 -20.48 3.88 14.09
N CYS A 45 -19.45 4.39 13.42
CA CYS A 45 -18.47 3.57 12.71
C CYS A 45 -17.64 2.69 13.66
N VAL A 46 -17.27 3.21 14.84
CA VAL A 46 -16.61 2.41 15.89
C VAL A 46 -17.48 1.23 16.31
N ASN A 47 -18.77 1.45 16.56
CA ASN A 47 -19.68 0.39 16.97
C ASN A 47 -19.92 -0.63 15.86
N ALA A 48 -20.05 -0.18 14.61
CA ALA A 48 -20.16 -1.07 13.45
C ALA A 48 -18.90 -1.93 13.26
N PHE A 49 -17.71 -1.36 13.50
CA PHE A 49 -16.47 -2.11 13.48
C PHE A 49 -16.40 -3.13 14.63
N LYS A 50 -16.82 -2.76 15.84
CA LYS A 50 -16.88 -3.68 16.99
C LYS A 50 -17.89 -4.82 16.81
N ALA A 51 -18.94 -4.61 16.02
CA ALA A 51 -19.92 -5.65 15.71
C ALA A 51 -19.31 -6.77 14.85
N ASP A 52 -18.50 -6.42 13.85
CA ASP A 52 -17.90 -7.37 12.90
C ASP A 52 -16.44 -7.01 12.54
N PRO A 53 -15.49 -7.03 13.49
CA PRO A 53 -14.14 -6.51 13.25
C PRO A 53 -13.38 -7.30 12.18
N VAL A 54 -13.59 -8.62 12.12
CA VAL A 54 -12.96 -9.52 11.14
C VAL A 54 -13.33 -9.14 9.70
N ARG A 55 -14.62 -8.84 9.46
CA ARG A 55 -15.11 -8.47 8.13
C ARG A 55 -14.47 -7.16 7.65
N TRP A 56 -14.40 -6.18 8.53
CA TRP A 56 -13.89 -4.85 8.20
C TRP A 56 -12.37 -4.81 8.12
N ALA A 57 -11.66 -5.57 8.96
CA ALA A 57 -10.22 -5.75 8.87
C ALA A 57 -9.83 -6.39 7.52
N ALA A 58 -10.51 -7.47 7.12
CA ALA A 58 -10.27 -8.12 5.83
C ALA A 58 -10.46 -7.19 4.62
N LYS A 59 -11.42 -6.24 4.68
CA LYS A 59 -11.59 -5.22 3.62
C LYS A 59 -10.37 -4.29 3.54
N VAL A 60 -9.82 -3.89 4.69
CA VAL A 60 -8.62 -3.04 4.75
C VAL A 60 -7.40 -3.82 4.27
N ASP A 61 -7.27 -5.09 4.62
CA ASP A 61 -6.19 -5.95 4.12
C ASP A 61 -6.25 -6.16 2.62
N ALA A 62 -7.43 -6.44 2.07
CA ALA A 62 -7.63 -6.54 0.63
C ALA A 62 -7.24 -5.23 -0.08
N SER A 63 -7.63 -4.08 0.49
CA SER A 63 -7.27 -2.76 -0.05
C SER A 63 -5.77 -2.47 0.09
N ALA A 64 -5.14 -2.85 1.21
CA ALA A 64 -3.72 -2.67 1.44
C ALA A 64 -2.88 -3.59 0.54
N ALA A 65 -3.32 -4.81 0.26
CA ALA A 65 -2.69 -5.73 -0.68
C ALA A 65 -2.83 -5.23 -2.13
N ALA A 66 -3.99 -4.67 -2.49
CA ALA A 66 -4.20 -4.04 -3.79
C ALA A 66 -3.30 -2.81 -3.98
N VAL A 67 -3.17 -1.96 -2.96
CA VAL A 67 -2.26 -0.81 -3.00
C VAL A 67 -0.80 -1.25 -3.03
N GLN A 68 -0.40 -2.29 -2.28
CA GLN A 68 0.95 -2.87 -2.37
C GLN A 68 1.26 -3.31 -3.81
N THR A 69 0.34 -4.01 -4.47
CA THR A 69 0.51 -4.41 -5.88
C THR A 69 0.66 -3.22 -6.83
N LEU A 70 0.10 -2.06 -6.49
CA LEU A 70 0.19 -0.82 -7.28
C LEU A 70 1.41 0.06 -6.92
N THR A 71 1.98 -0.09 -5.71
CA THR A 71 3.07 0.76 -5.18
C THR A 71 4.40 0.05 -4.94
N GLY A 72 4.47 -1.27 -5.06
CA GLY A 72 5.70 -2.08 -5.01
C GLY A 72 5.42 -3.49 -4.47
N ASP A 73 5.85 -4.58 -5.07
CA ASP A 73 6.92 -4.81 -6.04
C ASP A 73 6.39 -5.04 -7.45
N ALA A 74 6.96 -4.33 -8.43
CA ALA A 74 6.87 -4.81 -9.79
C ALA A 74 7.70 -6.09 -9.90
N VAL A 75 7.05 -7.23 -9.72
CA VAL A 75 7.63 -8.53 -10.05
C VAL A 75 7.98 -8.47 -11.54
N ILE A 76 9.27 -8.39 -11.85
CA ILE A 76 9.74 -8.45 -13.24
C ILE A 76 9.58 -9.89 -13.71
N ASP A 77 8.43 -10.18 -14.30
CA ASP A 77 8.14 -11.46 -14.92
C ASP A 77 8.88 -11.65 -16.27
N ASP A 78 8.85 -12.88 -16.80
CA ASP A 78 9.48 -13.24 -18.07
C ASP A 78 8.93 -12.41 -19.25
N GLY A 79 7.66 -12.00 -19.18
CA GLY A 79 7.03 -11.15 -20.18
C GLY A 79 7.64 -9.75 -20.20
N MET A 80 7.86 -9.17 -19.03
CA MET A 80 8.49 -7.86 -18.87
C MET A 80 9.93 -7.86 -19.38
N ARG A 81 10.67 -8.97 -19.18
CA ARG A 81 12.03 -9.18 -19.71
C ARG A 81 12.06 -9.27 -21.24
N ARG A 82 11.13 -10.01 -21.86
CA ARG A 82 11.03 -10.12 -23.33
C ARG A 82 10.62 -8.79 -23.99
N TRP A 83 9.71 -8.05 -23.36
CA TRP A 83 9.28 -6.76 -23.86
C TRP A 83 10.39 -5.70 -23.76
N TYR A 84 11.12 -5.67 -22.64
CA TYR A 84 12.29 -4.82 -22.46
C TYR A 84 13.39 -5.11 -23.51
N ALA A 85 13.66 -6.38 -23.81
CA ALA A 85 14.62 -6.77 -24.84
C ALA A 85 14.21 -6.33 -26.26
N SER A 86 12.91 -6.14 -26.51
CA SER A 86 12.38 -5.81 -27.85
C SER A 86 12.16 -4.30 -28.05
N CYS A 87 11.69 -3.57 -27.02
CA CYS A 87 11.28 -2.16 -27.10
C CYS A 87 11.65 -1.36 -25.84
N ARG A 88 12.92 -1.48 -25.41
CA ARG A 88 13.60 -0.75 -24.33
C ARG A 88 13.18 0.72 -24.14
N CYS A 89 12.98 1.47 -25.22
CA CYS A 89 12.70 2.92 -25.16
C CYS A 89 11.29 3.28 -24.67
N CYS A 90 10.34 2.35 -24.65
CA CYS A 90 8.94 2.62 -24.29
C CYS A 90 8.62 2.46 -22.80
N LEU A 91 9.53 1.89 -22.00
CA LEU A 91 9.29 1.54 -20.60
C LEU A 91 9.86 2.56 -19.60
N SER A 92 10.66 3.52 -20.09
CA SER A 92 11.49 4.41 -19.29
C SER A 92 10.75 5.50 -18.51
N ASP A 93 9.61 5.98 -19.00
CA ASP A 93 8.91 7.13 -18.38
C ASP A 93 7.99 6.72 -17.22
N ALA A 94 7.40 5.51 -17.28
CA ALA A 94 6.45 5.03 -16.29
C ALA A 94 7.11 4.31 -15.09
N TYR A 95 8.29 3.70 -15.27
CA TYR A 95 8.93 2.87 -14.24
C TYR A 95 10.47 2.97 -14.23
N PRO A 96 11.04 4.12 -13.86
CA PRO A 96 12.49 4.36 -13.94
C PRO A 96 13.31 3.39 -13.06
N ALA A 97 12.78 2.94 -11.92
CA ALA A 97 13.46 2.01 -11.02
C ALA A 97 13.60 0.59 -11.62
N ILE A 98 12.57 0.12 -12.34
CA ILE A 98 12.57 -1.19 -13.02
C ILE A 98 13.59 -1.19 -14.16
N VAL A 99 13.62 -0.09 -14.92
CA VAL A 99 14.51 0.08 -16.07
C VAL A 99 15.99 0.12 -15.65
N ALA A 100 16.31 0.76 -14.53
CA ALA A 100 17.67 0.79 -13.98
C ALA A 100 18.18 -0.60 -13.57
N GLN A 101 17.30 -1.45 -13.02
CA GLN A 101 17.65 -2.82 -12.64
C GLN A 101 17.93 -3.69 -13.87
N LEU A 102 17.08 -3.61 -14.90
CA LEU A 102 17.25 -4.36 -16.15
C LEU A 102 18.47 -3.90 -16.97
N ASP A 103 18.90 -2.65 -16.82
CA ASP A 103 20.16 -2.14 -17.38
C ASP A 103 21.37 -2.78 -16.73
N ALA A 104 21.40 -2.78 -15.40
CA ALA A 104 22.50 -3.37 -14.65
C ALA A 104 22.69 -4.86 -14.97
N GLU A 105 21.59 -5.60 -15.14
CA GLU A 105 21.63 -7.01 -15.56
C GLU A 105 22.19 -7.19 -16.98
N ARG A 106 21.80 -6.35 -17.95
CA ARG A 106 22.35 -6.39 -19.31
C ARG A 106 23.83 -6.04 -19.32
N ASP A 107 24.22 -4.99 -18.61
CA ASP A 107 25.61 -4.52 -18.59
C ASP A 107 26.51 -5.54 -17.89
N ALA A 108 26.01 -6.24 -16.86
CA ALA A 108 26.68 -7.39 -16.27
C ALA A 108 26.77 -8.58 -17.24
N ALA A 109 25.72 -8.86 -18.02
CA ALA A 109 25.73 -9.93 -19.02
C ALA A 109 26.62 -9.62 -20.23
N ALA A 110 26.81 -8.35 -20.58
CA ALA A 110 27.71 -7.90 -21.66
C ALA A 110 29.17 -7.82 -21.22
N ALA A 111 29.45 -7.90 -19.91
CA ALA A 111 30.80 -7.96 -19.35
C ALA A 111 31.36 -9.40 -19.27
N HIS A 112 30.60 -10.39 -19.73
CA HIS A 112 31.00 -11.79 -19.90
C HIS A 112 31.23 -12.12 -21.39
#